data_AF-K0RH64-F1
#
_entry.id   AF-K0RH64-F1
#
_cell.length_a   1.000
_cell.length_b   1.000
_cell.length_c   1.000
_cell.angle_alpha   90.00
_cell.angle_beta   90.00
_cell.angle_gamma   90.00
#
_symmetry.space_group_name_H-M   'P 1'
#
loop_
_entity.id
_entity.type
_entity.pdbx_description
1 polymer ?
#
loop_
_entity_poly.entity_id
_entity_poly.type
_entity_poly.pdbx_seq_one_letter_code
_entity_poly.pdbx_strand_id
1 'polypeptide(L)'
;MGLVPKNLPKTCDGCGATFTVEHALTCKTGGLVVMRHDDCRDEFGDIASKATTPSRVTTEPLIHYGGNEPVTRQANGASNTSNNNNSSTRGGEERGDLAIHGFVQRSKTAILDFVITDTDAPSYGHQPSKKVLEKAAKRKKDKYLEACRERRRDFIPMAYSVDGLAGKEARAAEKRLASLLASKWDRPYTF
;
A
#
# COMPACT_ATOMS: atom_id res chain seq x y z
N MET A 1 -1.86 -19.61 -25.84
CA MET A 1 -1.98 -18.26 -26.45
C MET A 1 -3.42 -17.81 -26.24
N GLY A 2 -3.64 -16.91 -25.29
CA GLY A 2 -4.98 -16.45 -24.91
C GLY A 2 -5.61 -15.53 -25.96
N LEU A 3 -6.93 -15.37 -25.88
CA LEU A 3 -7.68 -14.45 -26.74
C LEU A 3 -7.27 -13.01 -26.45
N VAL A 4 -6.84 -12.27 -27.47
CA VAL A 4 -6.58 -10.83 -27.35
C VAL A 4 -7.92 -10.10 -27.41
N PRO A 5 -8.27 -9.27 -26.40
CA PRO A 5 -9.53 -8.55 -26.42
C PRO A 5 -9.57 -7.58 -27.61
N LYS A 6 -10.73 -7.47 -28.26
CA LYS A 6 -10.93 -6.53 -29.37
C LYS A 6 -11.05 -5.12 -28.80
N ASN A 7 -10.52 -4.12 -29.51
CA ASN A 7 -10.58 -2.69 -29.16
C ASN A 7 -9.76 -2.29 -27.91
N LEU A 8 -8.58 -2.87 -27.70
CA LEU A 8 -7.64 -2.29 -26.74
C LEU A 8 -7.26 -0.87 -27.21
N PRO A 9 -7.16 0.12 -26.29
CA PRO A 9 -6.58 1.41 -26.63
C PRO A 9 -5.17 1.23 -27.19
N LYS A 10 -4.68 2.17 -28.01
CA LYS A 10 -3.36 2.04 -28.63
C LYS A 10 -2.23 2.30 -27.63
N THR A 11 -2.47 3.16 -26.65
CA THR A 11 -1.48 3.65 -25.70
C THR A 11 -2.03 3.63 -24.28
N CYS A 12 -1.16 3.36 -23.32
CA CYS A 12 -1.46 3.43 -21.90
C CYS A 12 -1.67 4.89 -21.48
N ASP A 13 -2.74 5.13 -20.75
CA ASP A 13 -3.13 6.43 -20.19
C ASP A 13 -2.14 6.97 -19.15
N GLY A 14 -1.41 6.07 -18.47
CA GLY A 14 -0.43 6.45 -17.45
C GLY A 14 1.00 6.66 -17.95
N CYS A 15 1.55 5.71 -18.72
CA CYS A 15 2.96 5.78 -19.17
C CYS A 15 3.14 6.12 -20.66
N GLY A 16 2.08 6.14 -21.46
CA GLY A 16 2.15 6.38 -22.90
C GLY A 16 2.71 5.23 -23.75
N ALA A 17 3.11 4.10 -23.14
CA ALA A 17 3.59 2.93 -23.87
C ALA A 17 2.46 2.22 -24.63
N THR A 18 2.82 1.37 -25.60
CA THR A 18 1.84 0.54 -26.33
C THR A 18 1.03 -0.32 -25.36
N PHE A 19 -0.29 -0.23 -25.46
CA PHE A 19 -1.18 -0.90 -24.52
C PHE A 19 -1.44 -2.35 -24.96
N THR A 20 -0.65 -3.27 -24.42
CA THR A 20 -0.87 -4.72 -24.53
C THR A 20 -1.55 -5.26 -23.27
N VAL A 21 -2.08 -6.48 -23.32
CA VAL A 21 -2.65 -7.14 -22.12
C VAL A 21 -1.59 -7.28 -21.04
N GLU A 22 -0.39 -7.76 -21.39
CA GLU A 22 0.74 -7.86 -20.45
C GLU A 22 1.11 -6.51 -19.84
N HIS A 23 1.09 -5.45 -20.66
CA HIS A 23 1.34 -4.11 -20.18
C HIS A 23 0.26 -3.64 -19.20
N ALA A 24 -1.02 -3.85 -19.52
CA ALA A 24 -2.13 -3.46 -18.66
C ALA A 24 -2.08 -4.14 -17.28
N LEU A 25 -1.52 -5.35 -17.22
CA LEU A 25 -1.38 -6.18 -16.01
C LEU A 25 -0.11 -5.88 -15.19
N THR A 26 0.83 -5.09 -15.72
CA THR A 26 2.13 -4.84 -15.07
C THR A 26 2.48 -3.38 -14.92
N CYS A 27 1.81 -2.48 -15.66
CA CYS A 27 2.04 -1.06 -15.60
C CYS A 27 1.74 -0.51 -14.20
N LYS A 28 2.67 0.30 -13.67
CA LYS A 28 2.58 0.89 -12.33
C LYS A 28 2.09 2.34 -12.32
N THR A 29 1.97 2.96 -13.48
CA THR A 29 1.55 4.37 -13.62
C THR A 29 0.19 4.52 -14.29
N GLY A 30 -0.31 3.48 -14.94
CA GLY A 30 -1.64 3.43 -15.55
C GLY A 30 -2.09 1.99 -15.75
N GLY A 31 -3.22 1.81 -16.45
CA GLY A 31 -3.78 0.47 -16.69
C GLY A 31 -4.45 -0.19 -15.48
N LEU A 32 -4.71 -1.48 -15.60
CA LEU A 32 -5.62 -2.23 -14.71
C LEU A 32 -5.08 -2.39 -13.28
N VAL A 33 -3.77 -2.39 -13.09
CA VAL A 33 -3.15 -2.54 -11.77
C VAL A 33 -3.38 -1.30 -10.91
N VAL A 34 -3.21 -0.11 -11.50
CA VAL A 34 -3.42 1.17 -10.80
C VAL A 34 -4.90 1.39 -10.50
N MET A 35 -5.78 1.17 -11.48
CA MET A 35 -7.23 1.26 -11.24
C MET A 35 -7.67 0.32 -10.13
N ARG A 36 -7.25 -0.96 -10.16
CA ARG A 36 -7.56 -1.90 -9.07
C ARG A 36 -7.00 -1.48 -7.72
N HIS A 37 -5.80 -0.88 -7.71
CA HIS A 37 -5.21 -0.36 -6.49
C HIS A 37 -6.10 0.73 -5.87
N ASP A 38 -6.51 1.70 -6.69
CA ASP A 38 -7.35 2.81 -6.26
C ASP A 38 -8.76 2.33 -5.85
N ASP A 39 -9.38 1.45 -6.64
CA ASP A 39 -10.67 0.83 -6.31
C ASP A 39 -10.60 0.09 -4.98
N CYS A 40 -9.57 -0.77 -4.78
CA CYS A 40 -9.39 -1.50 -3.52
C CYS A 40 -9.17 -0.56 -2.33
N ARG A 41 -8.38 0.50 -2.51
CA ARG A 41 -8.14 1.51 -1.48
C ARG A 41 -9.45 2.20 -1.08
N ASP A 42 -10.20 2.67 -2.08
CA ASP A 42 -11.39 3.49 -1.87
C ASP A 42 -12.54 2.67 -1.30
N GLU A 43 -12.78 1.45 -1.81
CA GLU A 43 -13.75 0.52 -1.26
C GLU A 43 -13.42 0.14 0.19
N PHE A 44 -12.16 -0.20 0.48
CA PHE A 44 -11.75 -0.53 1.83
C PHE A 44 -11.90 0.67 2.77
N GLY A 45 -11.58 1.88 2.30
CA GLY A 45 -11.75 3.13 3.04
C GLY A 45 -13.22 3.46 3.35
N ASP A 46 -14.11 3.27 2.38
CA ASP A 46 -15.55 3.48 2.56
C ASP A 46 -16.15 2.48 3.56
N ILE A 47 -15.84 1.18 3.40
CA ILE A 47 -16.28 0.15 4.34
C ILE A 47 -15.69 0.41 5.74
N ALA A 48 -14.42 0.82 5.85
CA ALA A 48 -13.80 1.17 7.12
C ALA A 48 -14.46 2.39 7.78
N SER A 49 -14.87 3.39 6.99
CA SER A 49 -15.58 4.57 7.46
C SER A 49 -16.95 4.19 8.02
N LYS A 50 -17.64 3.25 7.36
CA LYS A 50 -18.90 2.65 7.83
C LYS A 50 -18.71 1.79 9.07
N ALA A 51 -17.66 0.98 9.15
CA ALA A 51 -17.40 0.10 10.30
C ALA A 51 -16.92 0.86 11.55
N THR A 52 -16.25 2.00 11.36
CA THR A 52 -15.74 2.84 12.45
C THR A 52 -16.49 4.18 12.46
N THR A 53 -15.79 5.28 12.19
CA THR A 53 -16.34 6.61 11.92
C THR A 53 -15.52 7.23 10.78
N PRO A 54 -16.11 8.03 9.88
CA PRO A 54 -15.37 8.64 8.77
C PRO A 54 -14.15 9.45 9.23
N SER A 55 -14.23 10.12 10.38
CA SER A 55 -13.12 10.88 10.98
C SER A 55 -11.91 10.05 11.40
N ARG A 56 -12.03 8.72 11.44
CA ARG A 56 -10.94 7.79 11.77
C ARG A 56 -10.24 7.23 10.54
N VAL A 57 -10.74 7.53 9.35
CA VAL A 57 -10.18 7.09 8.08
C VAL A 57 -9.53 8.28 7.39
N THR A 58 -8.30 8.12 6.94
CA THR A 58 -7.55 9.17 6.24
C THR A 58 -6.88 8.56 5.03
N THR A 59 -7.09 9.15 3.86
CA THR A 59 -6.39 8.77 2.62
C THR A 59 -5.00 9.37 2.60
N GLU A 60 -4.08 8.66 1.98
CA GLU A 60 -2.69 9.10 1.78
C GLU A 60 -1.93 9.60 3.03
N PRO A 61 -1.93 8.85 4.14
CA PRO A 61 -1.20 9.26 5.34
C PRO A 61 0.31 9.28 5.10
N LEU A 62 0.98 10.34 5.57
CA LEU A 62 2.45 10.34 5.66
C LEU A 62 2.93 9.13 6.48
N ILE A 63 3.96 8.43 5.99
CA ILE A 63 4.64 7.34 6.69
C ILE A 63 5.73 7.90 7.59
N HIS A 64 6.51 8.86 7.10
CA HIS A 64 7.59 9.52 7.85
C HIS A 64 7.11 10.78 8.57
N TYR A 65 7.96 11.32 9.46
CA TYR A 65 7.79 12.68 9.97
C TYR A 65 7.95 13.66 8.80
N GLY A 66 6.97 14.52 8.58
CA GLY A 66 7.14 15.66 7.68
C GLY A 66 8.13 16.64 8.30
N GLY A 67 9.27 16.86 7.63
CA GLY A 67 10.26 17.85 8.03
C GLY A 67 11.12 17.45 9.23
N ASN A 68 12.19 16.71 8.97
CA ASN A 68 13.43 16.88 9.73
C ASN A 68 14.51 17.30 8.72
N GLU A 69 14.59 18.61 8.45
CA GLU A 69 15.88 19.21 8.11
C GLU A 69 16.81 18.85 9.27
N PRO A 70 17.99 18.24 9.02
CA PRO A 70 18.93 17.98 10.08
C PRO A 70 19.34 19.32 10.69
N VAL A 71 19.05 19.54 11.97
CA VAL A 71 19.76 20.53 12.78
C VAL A 71 21.23 20.12 12.75
N THR A 72 21.97 20.68 11.80
CA THR A 72 23.42 20.54 11.73
C THR A 72 23.97 21.18 13.01
N ARG A 73 24.31 20.36 14.00
CA ARG A 73 25.30 20.74 15.00
C ARG A 73 26.61 20.83 14.23
N GLN A 74 26.98 22.04 13.82
CA GLN A 74 28.31 22.32 13.28
C GLN A 74 29.33 21.94 14.36
N ALA A 75 29.95 20.78 14.22
CA ALA A 75 31.23 20.50 14.82
C ALA A 75 32.29 20.80 13.75
N ASN A 76 33.11 21.81 14.03
CA ASN A 76 34.31 22.15 13.27
C ASN A 76 35.23 20.93 13.17
N GLY A 77 35.62 20.54 11.95
CA GLY A 77 36.61 19.49 11.74
C GLY A 77 36.88 19.26 10.25
N ALA A 78 38.15 19.34 9.87
CA ALA A 78 38.66 19.50 8.51
C ALA A 78 38.38 18.34 7.53
N SER A 79 38.50 18.70 6.25
CA SER A 79 38.44 17.88 5.02
C SER A 79 38.98 16.45 5.12
N ASN A 80 38.29 15.52 4.45
CA ASN A 80 38.92 14.69 3.41
C ASN A 80 37.90 13.98 2.51
N THR A 81 38.22 13.99 1.22
CA THR A 81 37.61 13.31 0.09
C THR A 81 37.19 11.86 0.39
N SER A 82 35.91 11.56 0.20
CA SER A 82 35.47 10.24 -0.25
C SER A 82 34.11 10.35 -0.96
N ASN A 83 34.07 9.86 -2.20
CA ASN A 83 32.84 9.60 -2.93
C ASN A 83 31.96 8.66 -2.12
N ASN A 84 30.87 9.18 -1.56
CA ASN A 84 29.78 8.38 -1.03
C ASN A 84 28.48 9.10 -1.35
N ASN A 85 27.81 8.66 -2.42
CA ASN A 85 26.41 8.99 -2.69
C ASN A 85 25.49 8.26 -1.71
N ASN A 86 25.74 8.42 -0.41
CA ASN A 86 24.87 7.99 0.67
C ASN A 86 24.37 9.23 1.42
N SER A 87 23.67 10.10 0.69
CA SER A 87 22.79 11.10 1.30
C SER A 87 21.35 10.58 1.29
N SER A 88 21.00 9.71 2.23
CA SER A 88 19.60 9.45 2.56
C SER A 88 19.23 10.05 3.92
N THR A 89 19.75 11.24 4.21
CA THR A 89 19.11 12.19 5.13
C THR A 89 17.89 12.79 4.44
N ARG A 90 16.78 12.05 4.32
CA ARG A 90 15.50 12.59 3.83
C ARG A 90 14.36 11.86 4.51
N GLY A 91 13.71 12.50 5.47
CA GLY A 91 12.34 12.12 5.84
C GLY A 91 11.47 12.32 4.59
N GLY A 92 11.32 11.27 3.80
CA GLY A 92 10.66 11.35 2.51
C GLY A 92 9.17 11.64 2.67
N GLU A 93 8.57 12.29 1.68
CA GLU A 93 7.12 12.49 1.55
C GLU A 93 6.38 11.16 1.25
N GLU A 94 6.94 10.01 1.65
CA GLU A 94 6.36 8.72 1.39
C GLU A 94 5.05 8.60 2.15
N ARG A 95 4.00 8.27 1.40
CA ARG A 95 2.63 8.11 1.88
C ARG A 95 2.24 6.65 1.78
N GLY A 96 1.48 6.19 2.76
CA GLY A 96 0.69 4.96 2.60
C GLY A 96 -0.61 5.30 1.88
N ASP A 97 -1.47 4.33 1.64
CA ASP A 97 -2.71 4.58 0.90
C ASP A 97 -3.86 4.95 1.82
N LEU A 98 -3.93 4.30 2.98
CA LEU A 98 -5.02 4.47 3.92
C LEU A 98 -4.52 4.40 5.38
N ALA A 99 -5.00 5.28 6.24
CA ALA A 99 -4.84 5.19 7.68
C ALA A 99 -6.19 4.97 8.35
N ILE A 100 -6.26 4.01 9.26
CA ILE A 100 -7.46 3.73 10.05
C ILE A 100 -7.11 3.75 11.53
N HIS A 101 -7.70 4.70 12.27
CA HIS A 101 -7.48 4.84 13.70
C HIS A 101 -8.31 3.84 14.51
N GLY A 102 -7.65 3.05 15.36
CA GLY A 102 -8.28 2.04 16.20
C GLY A 102 -8.52 0.70 15.50
N PHE A 103 -7.93 0.47 14.32
CA PHE A 103 -8.20 -0.71 13.49
C PHE A 103 -7.71 -2.02 14.14
N VAL A 104 -6.40 -2.10 14.41
CA VAL A 104 -5.77 -3.28 15.03
C VAL A 104 -5.91 -3.23 16.55
N GLN A 105 -5.45 -2.13 17.15
CA GLN A 105 -5.52 -1.88 18.58
C GLN A 105 -6.23 -0.55 18.84
N ARG A 106 -6.99 -0.47 19.94
CA ARG A 106 -7.59 0.79 20.40
C ARG A 106 -6.52 1.88 20.56
N SER A 107 -6.87 3.11 20.17
CA SER A 107 -6.02 4.29 20.25
C SER A 107 -4.72 4.24 19.42
N LYS A 108 -4.60 3.28 18.49
CA LYS A 108 -3.45 3.15 17.60
C LYS A 108 -3.89 3.23 16.14
N THR A 109 -3.17 3.98 15.32
CA THR A 109 -3.45 4.08 13.87
C THR A 109 -2.72 2.98 13.11
N ALA A 110 -3.44 2.27 12.24
CA ALA A 110 -2.85 1.35 11.28
C ALA A 110 -2.77 2.03 9.91
N ILE A 111 -1.59 2.00 9.29
CA ILE A 111 -1.38 2.38 7.89
C ILE A 111 -1.50 1.11 7.05
N LEU A 112 -2.38 1.17 6.06
CA LEU A 112 -2.58 0.15 5.04
C LEU A 112 -1.98 0.68 3.74
N ASP A 113 -1.27 -0.20 3.05
CA ASP A 113 -0.56 0.12 1.82
C ASP A 113 -0.76 -1.04 0.84
N PHE A 114 -1.45 -0.77 -0.25
CA PHE A 114 -1.94 -1.72 -1.22
C PHE A 114 -0.84 -2.05 -2.24
N VAL A 115 -0.83 -3.30 -2.66
CA VAL A 115 0.04 -3.76 -3.74
C VAL A 115 -0.70 -4.81 -4.56
N ILE A 116 -1.08 -4.43 -5.77
CA ILE A 116 -1.68 -5.34 -6.74
C ILE A 116 -0.54 -5.95 -7.57
N THR A 117 -0.49 -7.27 -7.68
CA THR A 117 0.59 -8.00 -8.38
C THR A 117 0.02 -8.99 -9.37
N ASP A 118 0.47 -8.95 -10.62
CA ASP A 118 0.24 -10.05 -11.56
C ASP A 118 1.08 -11.26 -11.13
N THR A 119 0.43 -12.30 -10.61
CA THR A 119 1.11 -13.51 -10.14
C THR A 119 1.51 -14.45 -11.25
N ASP A 120 0.94 -14.26 -12.44
CA ASP A 120 1.17 -15.11 -13.61
C ASP A 120 2.22 -14.49 -14.56
N ALA A 121 2.76 -13.31 -14.19
CA ALA A 121 3.80 -12.64 -14.93
C ALA A 121 5.03 -13.56 -15.12
N PRO A 122 5.59 -13.65 -16.35
CA PRO A 122 6.72 -14.55 -16.65
C PRO A 122 7.93 -14.39 -15.73
N SER A 123 8.14 -13.18 -15.20
CA SER A 123 9.22 -12.85 -14.26
C SER A 123 9.19 -13.65 -12.94
N TYR A 124 8.02 -14.18 -12.54
CA TYR A 124 7.89 -15.00 -11.34
C TYR A 124 8.15 -16.48 -11.60
N GLY A 125 8.20 -16.89 -12.87
CA GLY A 125 8.44 -18.27 -13.29
C GLY A 125 7.40 -19.23 -12.68
N HIS A 126 7.85 -20.36 -12.15
CA HIS A 126 6.99 -21.40 -11.57
C HIS A 126 6.67 -21.16 -10.09
N GLN A 127 6.74 -19.91 -9.62
CA GLN A 127 6.44 -19.60 -8.22
C GLN A 127 4.93 -19.66 -7.98
N PRO A 128 4.48 -20.30 -6.89
CA PRO A 128 3.07 -20.29 -6.54
C PRO A 128 2.64 -18.87 -6.20
N SER A 129 1.46 -18.46 -6.67
CA SER A 129 0.90 -17.10 -6.52
C SER A 129 0.96 -16.57 -5.09
N LYS A 130 0.71 -17.45 -4.10
CA LYS A 130 0.81 -17.11 -2.67
C LYS A 130 2.22 -16.65 -2.26
N LYS A 131 3.29 -17.30 -2.76
CA LYS A 131 4.67 -16.87 -2.47
C LYS A 131 5.01 -15.54 -3.13
N VAL A 132 4.46 -15.26 -4.31
CA VAL A 132 4.61 -13.98 -4.99
C VAL A 132 3.99 -12.86 -4.14
N LEU A 133 2.77 -13.07 -3.62
CA LEU A 133 2.10 -12.12 -2.73
C LEU A 133 2.83 -11.95 -1.39
N GLU A 134 3.34 -13.04 -0.80
CA GLU A 134 4.16 -12.98 0.42
C GLU A 134 5.43 -12.14 0.20
N LYS A 135 6.10 -12.30 -0.95
CA LYS A 135 7.26 -11.46 -1.31
C LYS A 135 6.86 -10.00 -1.53
N ALA A 136 5.73 -9.73 -2.18
CA ALA A 136 5.23 -8.38 -2.37
C ALA A 136 4.93 -7.67 -1.03
N ALA A 137 4.22 -8.35 -0.14
CA ALA A 137 3.94 -7.87 1.21
C ALA A 137 5.22 -7.64 2.03
N LYS A 138 6.17 -8.58 1.95
CA LYS A 138 7.47 -8.46 2.61
C LYS A 138 8.24 -7.23 2.13
N ARG A 139 8.30 -6.96 0.82
CA ARG A 139 8.98 -5.77 0.28
C ARG A 139 8.43 -4.46 0.86
N LYS A 140 7.10 -4.33 0.95
CA LYS A 140 6.46 -3.14 1.54
C LYS A 140 6.76 -3.02 3.04
N LYS A 141 6.72 -4.14 3.78
CA LYS A 141 7.10 -4.17 5.20
C LYS A 141 8.54 -3.78 5.45
N ASP A 142 9.47 -4.39 4.73
CA ASP A 142 10.90 -4.11 4.87
C ASP A 142 11.17 -2.61 4.62
N LYS A 143 10.36 -1.98 3.76
CA LYS A 143 10.44 -0.54 3.46
C LYS A 143 9.83 0.36 4.55
N TYR A 144 8.65 0.02 5.08
CA TYR A 144 7.84 0.99 5.86
C TYR A 144 7.58 0.61 7.32
N LEU A 145 7.79 -0.65 7.71
CA LEU A 145 7.40 -1.15 9.02
C LEU A 145 8.11 -0.41 10.16
N GLU A 146 9.41 -0.15 10.00
CA GLU A 146 10.20 0.49 11.06
C GLU A 146 9.80 1.96 11.24
N ALA A 147 9.65 2.72 10.15
CA ALA A 147 9.14 4.09 10.19
C ALA A 147 7.74 4.19 10.82
N CYS A 148 6.86 3.21 10.57
CA CYS A 148 5.55 3.14 11.22
C CYS A 148 5.68 2.87 12.72
N ARG A 149 6.59 1.97 13.13
CA ARG A 149 6.82 1.63 14.54
C ARG A 149 7.33 2.80 15.35
N GLU A 150 8.26 3.59 14.81
CA GLU A 150 8.76 4.82 15.44
C GLU A 150 7.64 5.82 15.76
N ARG A 151 6.57 5.82 14.97
CA ARG A 151 5.38 6.68 15.15
C ARG A 151 4.29 6.03 15.98
N ARG A 152 4.57 4.88 16.59
CA ARG A 152 3.60 4.02 17.28
C ARG A 152 2.39 3.70 16.40
N ARG A 153 2.61 3.46 15.11
CA ARG A 153 1.59 3.01 14.15
C ARG A 153 1.79 1.54 13.81
N ASP A 154 0.70 0.88 13.43
CA ASP A 154 0.77 -0.44 12.79
C ASP A 154 0.92 -0.27 11.29
N PHE A 155 1.57 -1.23 10.63
CA PHE A 155 1.67 -1.26 9.17
C PHE A 155 1.13 -2.59 8.66
N ILE A 156 0.22 -2.53 7.68
CA ILE A 156 -0.43 -3.69 7.09
C ILE A 156 -0.24 -3.62 5.57
N PRO A 157 0.59 -4.51 4.98
CA PRO A 157 0.69 -4.61 3.54
C PRO A 157 -0.55 -5.32 2.97
N MET A 158 -1.33 -4.61 2.16
CA MET A 158 -2.54 -5.08 1.52
C MET A 158 -2.20 -5.67 0.14
N ALA A 159 -1.58 -6.85 0.13
CA ALA A 159 -1.14 -7.51 -1.11
C ALA A 159 -2.26 -8.34 -1.75
N TYR A 160 -2.55 -8.08 -3.03
CA TYR A 160 -3.55 -8.78 -3.84
C TYR A 160 -2.98 -9.19 -5.19
N SER A 161 -3.51 -10.27 -5.76
CA SER A 161 -3.29 -10.53 -7.19
C SER A 161 -4.24 -9.69 -8.04
N VAL A 162 -3.93 -9.55 -9.34
CA VAL A 162 -4.87 -8.94 -10.30
C VAL A 162 -6.22 -9.66 -10.31
N ASP A 163 -6.22 -10.99 -10.13
CA ASP A 163 -7.45 -11.80 -10.11
C ASP A 163 -8.16 -11.83 -8.75
N GLY A 164 -7.71 -11.02 -7.77
CA GLY A 164 -8.36 -10.86 -6.47
C GLY A 164 -7.90 -11.83 -5.38
N LEU A 165 -6.81 -12.58 -5.59
CA LEU A 165 -6.25 -13.42 -4.51
C LEU A 165 -5.64 -12.54 -3.42
N ALA A 166 -6.20 -12.57 -2.22
CA ALA A 166 -5.68 -11.84 -1.07
C ALA A 166 -4.50 -12.56 -0.41
N GLY A 167 -3.44 -11.81 -0.09
CA GLY A 167 -2.35 -12.24 0.76
C GLY A 167 -2.80 -12.50 2.21
N LYS A 168 -1.92 -13.12 3.01
CA LYS A 168 -2.23 -13.49 4.41
C LYS A 168 -2.71 -12.30 5.25
N GLU A 169 -2.06 -11.16 5.08
CA GLU A 169 -2.26 -9.96 5.90
C GLU A 169 -3.48 -9.17 5.44
N ALA A 170 -3.64 -9.03 4.12
CA ALA A 170 -4.84 -8.50 3.50
C ALA A 170 -6.09 -9.27 3.97
N ARG A 171 -6.06 -10.60 3.91
CA ARG A 171 -7.17 -11.44 4.38
C ARG A 171 -7.43 -11.33 5.89
N ALA A 172 -6.39 -11.10 6.70
CA ALA A 172 -6.55 -10.86 8.12
C ALA A 172 -7.20 -9.48 8.39
N ALA A 173 -6.82 -8.46 7.62
CA ALA A 173 -7.40 -7.12 7.69
C ALA A 173 -8.87 -7.13 7.24
N GLU A 174 -9.23 -7.83 6.17
CA GLU A 174 -10.62 -8.02 5.72
C GLU A 174 -11.48 -8.66 6.82
N LYS A 175 -11.01 -9.75 7.42
CA LYS A 175 -11.72 -10.41 8.53
C LYS A 175 -11.91 -9.47 9.72
N ARG A 176 -10.89 -8.66 10.03
CA ARG A 176 -10.97 -7.66 11.10
C ARG A 176 -11.99 -6.57 10.76
N LEU A 177 -11.99 -6.07 9.53
CA LEU A 177 -12.95 -5.08 9.07
C LEU A 177 -14.39 -5.61 9.14
N ALA A 178 -14.62 -6.84 8.66
CA ALA A 178 -15.91 -7.51 8.76
C ALA A 178 -16.38 -7.66 10.22
N SER A 179 -15.49 -8.03 11.13
CA SER A 179 -15.80 -8.12 12.57
C SER A 179 -16.17 -6.76 13.18
N LEU A 180 -15.48 -5.68 12.80
CA LEU A 180 -15.82 -4.32 13.25
C LEU A 180 -17.20 -3.89 12.74
N LEU A 181 -17.50 -4.19 11.47
CA LEU A 181 -18.77 -3.86 10.85
C LEU A 181 -19.93 -4.63 11.51
N ALA A 182 -19.78 -5.94 11.70
CA ALA A 182 -20.77 -6.77 12.41
C ALA A 182 -21.02 -6.25 13.83
N SER A 183 -19.95 -5.91 14.56
CA SER A 183 -20.05 -5.37 15.92
C SER A 183 -20.72 -3.98 15.99
N LYS A 184 -20.80 -3.27 14.87
CA LYS A 184 -21.49 -1.98 14.78
C LYS A 184 -22.97 -2.16 14.44
N TRP A 185 -23.29 -3.10 13.55
CA TRP A 185 -24.66 -3.39 13.14
C TRP A 185 -25.47 -4.15 14.18
N ASP A 186 -24.81 -4.92 15.06
CA ASP A 186 -25.47 -5.61 16.18
C ASP A 186 -25.85 -4.67 17.34
N ARG A 187 -25.49 -3.38 17.27
CA ARG A 187 -25.82 -2.41 18.31
C ARG A 187 -27.25 -1.93 18.14
N PRO A 188 -28.12 -2.05 19.16
CA PRO A 188 -29.43 -1.42 19.12
C PRO A 188 -29.26 0.10 18.99
N TYR A 189 -30.14 0.72 18.21
CA TYR A 189 -30.14 2.17 17.99
C TYR A 189 -30.39 2.87 19.33
N THR A 190 -29.38 3.53 19.88
CA THR A 190 -29.52 4.39 21.07
C THR A 190 -29.83 5.81 20.62
N PHE A 191 -31.04 6.27 20.96
CA PHE A 191 -31.50 7.65 20.78
C PHE A 191 -30.70 8.65 21.63
#